data_AF-A0A2G4GDN2-F1
#
_entry.id   AF-A0A2G4GDN2-F1
#
_cell.length_a   1.000
_cell.length_b   1.000
_cell.length_c   1.000
_cell.angle_alpha   90.00
_cell.angle_beta   90.00
_cell.angle_gamma   90.00
#
_symmetry.space_group_name_H-M   'P 1'
#
loop_
_entity.id
_entity.type
_entity.pdbx_description
1 polymer ?
#
loop_
_entity_poly.entity_id
_entity_poly.type
_entity_poly.pdbx_seq_one_letter_code
_entity_poly.pdbx_strand_id
1 'polypeptide(L)' 'MSPAPNRYHQTIRTNLFTFLGPFLKANSVGKLSVPPFDVRLTDLNVYQPELCCSSQSRYPARPEILA' A
#
# COMPACT_ATOMS: atom_id res chain seq x y z
N MET A 1 -0.49 2.22 20.72
CA MET A 1 -1.41 3.11 19.98
C MET A 1 -0.57 4.13 19.25
N SER A 2 -0.64 4.18 17.93
CA SER A 2 0.00 5.24 17.16
C SER A 2 -0.93 6.45 17.11
N PRO A 3 -0.44 7.68 17.27
CA PRO A 3 -1.26 8.87 17.19
C PRO A 3 -1.86 9.05 15.79
N ALA A 4 -2.98 9.77 15.70
CA ALA A 4 -3.58 10.09 14.42
C ALA A 4 -2.60 10.91 13.54
N PRO A 5 -2.55 10.65 12.23
CA PRO A 5 -1.64 11.35 11.33
C PRO A 5 -2.05 12.82 11.16
N ASN A 6 -1.05 13.72 11.16
CA ASN A 6 -1.27 15.13 10.88
C ASN A 6 -1.28 15.42 9.36
N ARG A 7 -1.61 16.66 8.98
CA ARG A 7 -1.66 17.08 7.57
C ARG A 7 -0.32 16.92 6.86
N TYR A 8 0.80 17.25 7.52
CA TYR A 8 2.13 17.13 6.94
C TYR A 8 2.46 15.67 6.56
N HIS A 9 2.17 14.74 7.47
CA HIS A 9 2.31 13.31 7.24
C HIS A 9 1.43 12.84 6.07
N GLN A 10 0.18 13.30 6.01
CA GLN A 10 -0.74 12.97 4.92
C GLN A 10 -0.25 13.50 3.56
N THR A 11 0.31 14.72 3.51
CA THR A 11 0.87 15.30 2.29
C THR A 11 2.01 14.46 1.75
N ILE A 12 2.97 14.07 2.60
CA ILE A 12 4.10 13.22 2.19
C ILE A 12 3.59 11.87 1.66
N ARG A 13 2.70 11.21 2.40
CA ARG A 13 2.13 9.93 1.99
C ARG A 13 1.42 10.02 0.65
N THR A 14 0.66 11.09 0.42
CA THR A 14 -0.08 11.33 -0.83
C THR A 14 0.89 11.54 -1.99
N ASN A 15 1.94 12.34 -1.81
CA ASN A 15 2.96 12.58 -2.84
C ASN A 15 3.68 11.27 -3.24
N LEU A 16 4.02 10.44 -2.25
CA LEU A 16 4.65 9.15 -2.54
C LEU A 16 3.68 8.20 -3.25
N PHE A 17 2.41 8.18 -2.84
CA PHE A 17 1.40 7.35 -3.49
C PHE A 17 1.14 7.76 -4.94
N THR A 18 1.02 9.06 -5.22
CA THR A 18 0.78 9.59 -6.57
C THR A 18 1.98 9.39 -7.50
N PHE A 19 3.19 9.26 -6.96
CA PHE A 19 4.37 8.93 -7.75
C PHE A 19 4.54 7.41 -7.98
N LEU A 20 4.51 6.62 -6.90
CA LEU A 20 4.82 5.19 -6.93
C LEU A 20 3.67 4.34 -7.48
N GLY A 21 2.42 4.69 -7.16
CA GLY A 21 1.24 3.92 -7.57
C GLY A 21 1.13 3.80 -9.10
N PRO A 22 1.13 4.92 -9.85
CA PRO A 22 1.10 4.89 -11.31
C PRO A 22 2.29 4.16 -11.92
N PHE A 23 3.50 4.35 -11.39
CA PHE A 23 4.70 3.65 -11.86
C PHE A 23 4.56 2.13 -11.75
N LEU A 24 4.14 1.61 -10.59
CA LEU A 24 3.98 0.17 -10.37
C LEU A 24 2.90 -0.42 -11.27
N LYS A 25 1.80 0.31 -11.48
CA LYS A 25 0.70 -0.09 -12.38
C LYS A 25 1.15 -0.11 -13.85
N ALA A 26 1.79 0.95 -14.32
CA ALA A 26 2.21 1.09 -15.72
C ALA A 26 3.25 0.04 -16.13
N ASN A 27 4.12 -0.36 -15.21
CA ASN A 27 5.18 -1.32 -15.47
C ASN A 27 4.82 -2.76 -15.08
N SER A 28 3.60 -3.02 -14.59
CA SER A 28 3.15 -4.34 -14.12
C SER A 28 4.10 -4.98 -13.08
N VAL A 29 4.75 -4.16 -12.25
CA VAL A 29 5.75 -4.60 -11.26
C VAL A 29 5.07 -5.02 -9.95
N GLY A 30 3.88 -4.51 -9.69
CA GLY A 30 3.10 -4.85 -8.50
C GLY A 30 2.03 -3.85 -8.13
N LYS A 31 1.65 -3.83 -6.85
CA LYS A 31 0.61 -2.97 -6.29
C LYS A 31 1.10 -2.24 -5.05
N LEU A 32 0.69 -0.98 -4.92
CA LEU A 32 0.89 -0.16 -3.73
C LEU A 32 -0.40 -0.16 -2.88
N SER A 33 -0.25 -0.43 -1.59
CA SER A 33 -1.30 -0.36 -0.57
C SER A 33 -0.95 0.70 0.47
N VAL A 34 -1.95 1.41 0.98
CA VAL A 34 -1.83 2.49 1.97
C VAL A 34 -2.84 2.30 3.10
N PRO A 35 -2.58 2.78 4.33
CA PRO A 35 -3.45 2.53 5.47
C PRO A 35 -4.75 3.34 5.41
N PRO A 36 -5.83 2.84 6.06
CA PRO A 36 -5.82 1.70 7.00
C PRO A 36 -5.91 0.33 6.30
N PHE A 37 -4.93 -0.55 6.55
CA PHE A 37 -4.98 -1.98 6.21
C PHE A 37 -3.99 -2.76 7.09
N ASP A 38 -4.28 -4.04 7.35
CA ASP A 38 -3.45 -4.88 8.21
C ASP A 38 -2.44 -5.70 7.38
N VAL A 39 -1.17 -5.67 7.82
CA VAL A 39 -0.11 -6.58 7.36
C VAL A 39 0.19 -7.57 8.49
N ARG A 40 -0.28 -8.81 8.30
CA ARG A 40 -0.01 -9.92 9.22
C ARG A 40 1.28 -10.61 8.81
N LEU A 41 2.30 -10.54 9.67
CA LEU A 41 3.54 -11.29 9.48
C LEU A 41 3.50 -12.64 10.22
N THR A 42 2.81 -12.66 11.36
CA THR A 42 2.48 -13.86 12.15
C THR A 42 1.14 -13.62 12.85
N ASP A 43 0.64 -14.60 13.60
CA ASP A 43 -0.61 -14.47 14.37
C ASP A 43 -0.55 -13.35 15.43
N LEU A 44 0.64 -13.09 15.98
CA LEU A 44 0.85 -12.09 17.03
C LEU A 44 1.47 -10.78 16.52
N ASN A 45 1.97 -10.75 15.28
CA ASN A 45 2.66 -9.59 14.71
C ASN A 45 1.88 -9.06 13.53
N VAL A 46 1.06 -8.05 13.80
CA VAL A 46 0.20 -7.37 12.82
C VAL A 46 0.51 -5.88 12.85
N TYR A 47 0.80 -5.31 11.67
CA TYR A 47 1.23 -3.92 11.54
C TYR A 47 0.41 -3.17 10.49
N GLN A 48 0.42 -1.84 10.57
CA GLN A 48 -0.22 -0.95 9.59
C GLN A 48 0.84 -0.02 9.00
N PRO A 49 1.58 -0.45 7.97
CA PRO A 49 2.60 0.37 7.34
C PRO A 49 1.98 1.51 6.52
N GLU A 50 2.69 2.63 6.41
CA GLU A 50 2.22 3.81 5.66
C GLU A 50 2.19 3.61 4.14
N LEU A 51 3.11 2.80 3.62
CA LEU A 51 3.19 2.40 2.22
C LEU A 51 3.67 0.95 2.16
N CYS A 52 2.98 0.10 1.40
CA CYS A 52 3.37 -1.29 1.19
C CYS A 52 3.30 -1.67 -0.27
N CYS A 53 4.44 -2.04 -0.85
CA CYS A 53 4.54 -2.53 -2.22
C CYS A 53 4.53 -4.06 -2.22
N SER A 54 3.54 -4.65 -2.88
CA SER A 54 3.51 -6.08 -3.16
C SER A 54 3.94 -6.32 -4.61
N SER A 55 4.94 -7.16 -4.83
CA SER A 55 5.36 -7.55 -6.19
C SER A 55 4.24 -8.30 -6.91
N GLN A 56 4.22 -8.23 -8.24
CA GLN A 56 3.23 -8.95 -9.06
C GLN A 56 3.17 -10.46 -8.74
N SER A 57 4.31 -11.08 -8.43
CA SER A 57 4.38 -12.49 -8.01
C SER A 57 3.63 -12.81 -6.71
N ARG A 58 3.49 -11.83 -5.82
CA ARG A 58 2.79 -11.94 -4.52
C ARG A 58 1.39 -11.34 -4.55
N TYR A 59 1.09 -10.54 -5.55
CA TYR A 59 -0.23 -9.95 -5.79
C TYR A 59 -0.56 -10.04 -7.29
N PRO A 60 -0.93 -11.23 -7.79
CA PRO A 60 -1.34 -11.36 -9.18
C PRO A 60 -2.60 -10.53 -9.42
N ALA A 61 -2.66 -9.85 -10.57
CA ALA A 61 -3.85 -9.12 -10.98
C ALA A 61 -5.04 -10.09 -11.00
N ARG A 62 -6.01 -9.87 -10.11
CA ARG A 62 -7.25 -10.65 -10.13
C ARG A 62 -8.21 -9.97 -11.11
N PRO A 63 -8.59 -10.63 -12.22
CA PRO A 63 -9.51 -10.05 -13.21
C PRO A 63 -10.91 -9.76 -12.65
N GLU A 64 -11.26 -10.36 -11.50
CA GLU A 64 -12.61 -10.34 -10.93
C GLU A 64 -12.97 -9.04 -10.15
N ILE A 65 -12.06 -8.08 -10.01
CA ILE A 65 -12.27 -6.86 -9.20
C ILE A 65 -12.29 -5.58 -10.06
N LEU A 66 -12.42 -5.70 -11.39
CA LEU A 66 -12.49 -4.57 -12.33
C LEU A 66 -13.89 -4.33 -12.93
N ALA A 67 -14.94 -4.81 -12.26
CA ALA A 67 -16.34 -4.54 -12.63
C ALA A 67 -16.93 -3.40 -11.78
#